data_AF-T1A2J0-F1
#
_entry.id   AF-T1A2J0-F1
#
_cell.length_a   1.000
_cell.length_b   1.000
_cell.length_c   1.000
_cell.angle_alpha   90.00
_cell.angle_beta   90.00
_cell.angle_gamma   90.00
#
_symmetry.space_group_name_H-M   'P 1'
#
loop_
_entity.id
_entity.type
_entity.pdbx_description
1 polymer ?
#
loop_
_entity_poly.entity_id
_entity_poly.type
_entity_poly.pdbx_seq_one_letter_code
_entity_poly.pdbx_strand_id
1 'polypeptide(L)'
;MLLAGRGFGKTRTIVEFVRAEVEAGRACRIALLAATSSDCRDVLVSGHSGILNVFPEQSRPTYEPTKRLLTWPNGAIATMYSADEPDRLRGPQFDLAICDELAAWRYPEALDMLLLGLRIGKNPRVAIATTPRATKVIRDLLAREGKDVVVTRGSTLENSENLAPAYVEQIIERYKGTRLERQEIFGEVLEDTPGALWNRDIVEQTRVEDA
;
A
#
# COMPACT_ATOMS: atom_id res chain seq x y z
N MET A 1 -7.06 -1.82 -3.33
CA MET A 1 -6.30 -0.94 -2.44
C MET A 1 -6.70 -1.23 -1.00
N LEU A 2 -5.71 -1.33 -0.12
CA LEU A 2 -5.87 -1.56 1.30
C LEU A 2 -5.53 -0.27 2.05
N LEU A 3 -6.55 0.32 2.67
CA LEU A 3 -6.47 1.52 3.50
C LEU A 3 -6.65 1.13 4.96
N ALA A 4 -5.57 1.06 5.71
CA ALA A 4 -5.66 0.58 7.08
C ALA A 4 -4.66 1.24 8.02
N GLY A 5 -4.95 1.15 9.32
CA GLY A 5 -4.05 1.58 10.38
C GLY A 5 -2.69 0.86 10.38
N ARG A 6 -1.75 1.37 11.15
CA ARG A 6 -0.44 0.72 11.38
C ARG A 6 -0.65 -0.60 12.10
N GLY A 7 0.13 -1.62 11.75
CA GLY A 7 -0.01 -2.94 12.39
C GLY A 7 -1.19 -3.79 11.89
N PHE A 8 -2.02 -3.32 10.96
CA PHE A 8 -3.07 -4.14 10.32
C PHE A 8 -2.52 -5.32 9.49
N GLY A 9 -1.22 -5.31 9.15
CA GLY A 9 -0.62 -6.33 8.28
C GLY A 9 -0.65 -5.99 6.79
N LYS A 10 -0.80 -4.72 6.43
CA LYS A 10 -0.96 -4.27 5.04
C LYS A 10 0.09 -4.82 4.07
N THR A 11 1.37 -4.71 4.45
CA THR A 11 2.50 -5.19 3.66
C THR A 11 2.41 -6.70 3.45
N ARG A 12 2.10 -7.48 4.50
CA ARG A 12 1.90 -8.93 4.39
C ARG A 12 0.80 -9.24 3.40
N THR A 13 -0.34 -8.55 3.46
CA THR A 13 -1.48 -8.78 2.57
C THR A 13 -1.12 -8.60 1.09
N ILE A 14 -0.43 -7.51 0.72
CA ILE A 14 -0.05 -7.28 -0.68
C ILE A 14 1.02 -8.26 -1.16
N VAL A 15 1.92 -8.72 -0.28
CA VAL A 15 2.93 -9.72 -0.60
C VAL A 15 2.31 -11.11 -0.75
N GLU A 16 1.36 -11.49 0.11
CA GLU A 16 0.59 -12.74 -0.04
C GLU A 16 -0.26 -12.73 -1.32
N PHE A 17 -0.75 -11.56 -1.76
CA PHE A 17 -1.39 -11.43 -3.07
C PHE A 17 -0.42 -11.74 -4.22
N VAL A 18 0.83 -11.25 -4.17
CA VAL A 18 1.86 -11.64 -5.14
C VAL A 18 2.07 -13.14 -5.12
N ARG A 19 2.17 -13.75 -3.94
CA ARG A 19 2.30 -15.20 -3.79
C ARG A 19 1.17 -15.96 -4.46
N ALA A 20 -0.07 -15.61 -4.16
CA ALA A 20 -1.24 -16.27 -4.75
C ALA A 20 -1.27 -16.16 -6.29
N GLU A 21 -0.84 -15.02 -6.84
CA GLU A 21 -0.81 -14.80 -8.29
C GLU A 21 0.35 -15.52 -9.00
N VAL A 22 1.51 -15.58 -8.36
CA VAL A 22 2.68 -16.32 -8.87
C VAL A 22 2.44 -17.82 -8.80
N GLU A 23 1.98 -18.34 -7.66
CA GLU A 23 1.70 -19.78 -7.48
C GLU A 23 0.60 -20.27 -8.44
N ALA A 24 -0.37 -19.41 -8.76
CA ALA A 24 -1.41 -19.72 -9.74
C ALA A 24 -0.98 -19.53 -11.21
N GLY A 25 0.27 -19.12 -11.47
CA GLY A 25 0.78 -18.90 -12.83
C GLY A 25 0.12 -17.73 -13.57
N ARG A 26 -0.49 -16.79 -12.84
CA ARG A 26 -1.19 -15.62 -13.41
C ARG A 26 -0.33 -14.37 -13.46
N ALA A 27 0.74 -14.32 -12.68
CA ALA A 27 1.72 -13.24 -12.69
C ALA A 27 3.08 -13.74 -13.15
N CYS A 28 3.70 -13.01 -14.08
CA CYS A 28 4.98 -13.36 -14.68
C CYS A 28 5.98 -12.20 -14.62
N ARG A 29 5.51 -10.96 -14.79
CA ARG A 29 6.33 -9.75 -14.71
C ARG A 29 5.73 -8.78 -13.71
N ILE A 30 6.36 -8.73 -12.54
CA ILE A 30 5.85 -8.03 -11.37
C ILE A 30 6.69 -6.80 -11.08
N ALA A 31 6.05 -5.68 -10.76
CA ALA A 31 6.72 -4.51 -10.21
C ALA A 31 6.50 -4.44 -8.69
N LEU A 32 7.58 -4.30 -7.91
CA LEU A 32 7.51 -4.01 -6.48
C LEU A 32 7.88 -2.55 -6.26
N LEU A 33 6.96 -1.75 -5.74
CA LEU A 33 7.15 -0.32 -5.50
C LEU A 33 6.99 0.03 -4.03
N ALA A 34 7.90 0.86 -3.56
CA ALA A 34 7.82 1.54 -2.26
C ALA A 34 8.35 2.96 -2.42
N ALA A 35 8.27 3.77 -1.36
CA ALA A 35 8.75 5.15 -1.37
C ALA A 35 10.23 5.23 -1.82
N THR A 36 11.08 4.42 -1.20
CA THR A 36 12.53 4.37 -1.49
C THR A 36 12.99 2.98 -1.96
N SER A 37 14.19 2.92 -2.54
CA SER A 37 14.86 1.65 -2.87
C SER A 37 15.18 0.81 -1.62
N SER A 38 15.49 1.46 -0.49
CA SER A 38 15.68 0.80 0.79
C SER A 38 14.38 0.19 1.29
N ASP A 39 13.24 0.88 1.18
CA ASP A 39 11.95 0.34 1.61
C ASP A 39 11.59 -0.91 0.78
N CYS A 40 11.83 -0.88 -0.54
CA CYS A 40 11.64 -2.08 -1.36
C CYS A 40 12.46 -3.27 -0.83
N ARG A 41 13.76 -3.07 -0.59
CA ARG A 41 14.65 -4.14 -0.14
C ARG A 41 14.32 -4.61 1.28
N ASP A 42 14.23 -3.67 2.21
CA ASP A 42 14.22 -3.94 3.65
C ASP A 42 12.80 -4.25 4.17
N VAL A 43 11.75 -3.81 3.47
CA VAL A 43 10.35 -4.07 3.82
C VAL A 43 9.73 -5.12 2.89
N LEU A 44 9.76 -4.90 1.57
CA LEU A 44 9.05 -5.77 0.62
C LEU A 44 9.79 -7.06 0.26
N VAL A 45 11.12 -7.09 0.32
CA VAL A 45 11.89 -8.29 -0.04
C VAL A 45 12.35 -9.06 1.19
N SER A 46 13.19 -8.44 2.02
CA SER A 46 13.86 -9.10 3.16
C SER A 46 13.14 -8.89 4.49
N GLY A 47 12.18 -7.97 4.55
CA GLY A 47 11.43 -7.66 5.77
C GLY A 47 10.60 -8.85 6.27
N HIS A 48 10.14 -8.79 7.52
CA HIS A 48 9.36 -9.89 8.13
C HIS A 48 8.11 -10.28 7.31
N SER A 49 7.45 -9.28 6.71
CA SER A 49 6.31 -9.48 5.80
C SER A 49 6.71 -9.54 4.32
N GLY A 50 8.00 -9.53 4.02
CA GLY A 50 8.55 -9.48 2.67
C GLY A 50 8.52 -10.82 1.95
N ILE A 51 8.71 -10.76 0.63
CA ILE A 51 8.62 -11.88 -0.31
C ILE A 51 9.43 -13.10 0.15
N LEU A 52 10.67 -12.91 0.63
CA LEU A 52 11.54 -14.03 1.01
C LEU A 52 11.02 -14.80 2.24
N ASN A 53 10.26 -14.15 3.10
CA ASN A 53 9.68 -14.74 4.32
C ASN A 53 8.23 -15.22 4.13
N VAL A 54 7.54 -14.73 3.10
CA VAL A 54 6.17 -15.14 2.77
C VAL A 54 6.13 -16.45 1.99
N PHE A 55 7.06 -16.64 1.07
CA PHE A 55 7.10 -17.85 0.25
C PHE A 55 7.70 -19.05 1.01
N PRO A 56 7.08 -20.24 0.90
CA PRO A 56 7.68 -21.50 1.33
C PRO A 56 9.04 -21.73 0.65
N GLU A 57 9.92 -22.48 1.31
CA GLU A 57 11.30 -22.70 0.84
C GLU A 57 11.36 -23.26 -0.60
N GLN A 58 10.45 -24.17 -0.96
CA GLN A 58 10.42 -24.82 -2.28
C GLN A 58 10.01 -23.88 -3.42
N SER A 59 9.26 -22.82 -3.10
CA SER A 59 8.75 -21.82 -4.05
C SER A 59 9.35 -20.44 -3.85
N ARG A 60 10.35 -20.31 -2.96
CA ARG A 60 10.99 -19.04 -2.65
C ARG A 60 11.79 -18.55 -3.87
N PRO A 61 11.67 -17.27 -4.25
CA PRO A 61 12.46 -16.74 -5.36
C PRO A 61 13.93 -16.59 -4.97
N THR A 62 14.79 -16.67 -5.97
CA THR A 62 16.19 -16.23 -5.85
C THR A 62 16.24 -14.70 -5.94
N TYR A 63 16.89 -14.07 -4.96
CA TYR A 63 17.07 -12.63 -4.90
C TYR A 63 18.46 -12.23 -5.41
N GLU A 64 18.50 -11.34 -6.40
CA GLU A 64 19.72 -10.77 -6.97
C GLU A 64 19.76 -9.25 -6.70
N PRO A 65 20.35 -8.80 -5.56
CA PRO A 65 20.28 -7.40 -5.11
C PRO A 65 20.78 -6.39 -6.14
N THR A 66 21.92 -6.68 -6.78
CA THR A 66 22.53 -5.79 -7.79
C THR A 66 21.63 -5.58 -9.01
N LYS A 67 20.83 -6.59 -9.37
CA LYS A 67 19.87 -6.52 -10.47
C LYS A 67 18.52 -5.97 -10.04
N ARG A 68 18.27 -5.84 -8.73
CA ARG A 68 16.98 -5.52 -8.12
C ARG A 68 15.89 -6.52 -8.50
N LEU A 69 16.27 -7.77 -8.68
CA LEU A 69 15.46 -8.80 -9.31
C LEU A 69 15.21 -9.97 -8.36
N LEU A 70 13.97 -10.44 -8.35
CA LEU A 70 13.55 -11.72 -7.77
C LEU A 70 13.12 -12.63 -8.93
N THR A 71 13.59 -13.88 -8.90
CA THR A 71 13.24 -14.88 -9.91
C THR A 71 12.69 -16.13 -9.24
N TRP A 72 11.46 -16.50 -9.57
CA TRP A 72 10.81 -17.70 -9.06
C TRP A 72 11.15 -18.94 -9.89
N PRO A 73 11.08 -20.16 -9.31
CA PRO A 73 11.32 -21.40 -10.05
C PRO A 73 10.42 -21.62 -11.28
N ASN A 74 9.22 -21.02 -11.28
CA ASN A 74 8.27 -21.08 -12.40
C ASN A 74 8.59 -20.06 -13.51
N GLY A 75 9.66 -19.28 -13.38
CA GLY A 75 10.08 -18.27 -14.36
C GLY A 75 9.45 -16.89 -14.18
N ALA A 76 8.53 -16.71 -13.22
CA ALA A 76 8.06 -15.38 -12.87
C ALA A 76 9.20 -14.53 -12.32
N ILE A 77 9.15 -13.23 -12.58
CA ILE A 77 10.14 -12.26 -12.12
C ILE A 77 9.46 -11.06 -11.45
N ALA A 78 10.12 -10.50 -10.44
CA ALA A 78 9.74 -9.23 -9.84
C ALA A 78 10.92 -8.29 -9.78
N THR A 79 10.73 -7.07 -10.25
CA THR A 79 11.76 -6.02 -10.22
C THR A 79 11.35 -4.92 -9.25
N MET A 80 12.28 -4.47 -8.42
CA MET A 80 12.05 -3.37 -7.48
C MET A 80 12.23 -2.00 -8.13
N TYR A 81 11.31 -1.09 -7.84
CA TYR A 81 11.35 0.31 -8.27
C TYR A 81 11.05 1.26 -7.11
N SER A 82 11.80 2.35 -7.08
CA SER A 82 11.61 3.42 -6.10
C SER A 82 10.63 4.45 -6.65
N ALA A 83 9.64 4.86 -5.85
CA ALA A 83 8.80 6.00 -6.22
C ALA A 83 9.61 7.30 -6.35
N ASP A 84 10.75 7.39 -5.67
CA ASP A 84 11.71 8.50 -5.84
C ASP A 84 12.35 8.63 -7.23
N GLU A 85 12.20 7.63 -8.11
CA GLU A 85 12.75 7.65 -9.47
C GLU A 85 11.68 7.28 -10.55
N PRO A 86 10.63 8.10 -10.75
CA PRO A 86 9.51 7.77 -11.63
C PRO A 86 9.91 7.40 -13.06
N ASP A 87 10.94 8.06 -13.62
CA ASP A 87 11.38 7.84 -15.00
C ASP A 87 11.89 6.41 -15.26
N ARG A 88 12.29 5.67 -14.22
CA ARG A 88 12.70 4.26 -14.35
C ARG A 88 11.55 3.32 -14.77
N LEU A 89 10.30 3.76 -14.63
CA LEU A 89 9.11 2.98 -14.97
C LEU A 89 8.66 3.14 -16.43
N ARG A 90 9.27 4.04 -17.22
CA ARG A 90 8.83 4.32 -18.61
C ARG A 90 9.00 3.17 -19.59
N GLY A 91 10.10 2.43 -19.50
CA GLY A 91 10.44 1.34 -20.42
C GLY A 91 9.80 -0.02 -20.07
N PRO A 92 9.83 -0.44 -18.78
CA PRO A 92 9.33 -1.73 -18.36
C PRO A 92 7.85 -2.01 -18.67
N GLN A 93 7.48 -3.29 -18.60
CA GLN A 93 6.12 -3.79 -18.81
C GLN A 93 5.80 -4.85 -17.77
N PHE A 94 4.59 -4.77 -17.21
CA PHE A 94 4.16 -5.59 -16.08
C PHE A 94 2.76 -6.15 -16.28
N ASP A 95 2.52 -7.33 -15.70
CA ASP A 95 1.18 -7.93 -15.54
C ASP A 95 0.67 -7.80 -14.11
N LEU A 96 1.55 -7.52 -13.15
CA LEU A 96 1.19 -7.30 -11.76
C LEU A 96 2.07 -6.20 -11.15
N ALA A 97 1.52 -5.44 -10.21
CA ALA A 97 2.32 -4.57 -9.38
C ALA A 97 1.82 -4.53 -7.94
N ILE A 98 2.73 -4.27 -7.00
CA ILE A 98 2.38 -3.88 -5.65
C ILE A 98 3.01 -2.53 -5.31
N CYS A 99 2.27 -1.70 -4.57
CA CYS A 99 2.70 -0.39 -4.10
C CYS A 99 2.54 -0.32 -2.59
N ASP A 100 3.64 -0.12 -1.87
CA ASP A 100 3.65 0.03 -0.42
C ASP A 100 3.77 1.50 0.00
N GLU A 101 3.00 1.85 1.02
CA GLU A 101 2.88 3.19 1.61
C GLU A 101 2.74 4.33 0.58
N LEU A 102 1.84 4.13 -0.39
CA LEU A 102 1.59 5.08 -1.50
C LEU A 102 1.37 6.53 -1.03
N ALA A 103 0.69 6.72 0.10
CA ALA A 103 0.43 8.06 0.63
C ALA A 103 1.68 8.79 1.13
N ALA A 104 2.80 8.10 1.32
CA ALA A 104 4.08 8.66 1.72
C ALA A 104 5.04 8.93 0.55
N TRP A 105 4.65 8.59 -0.69
CA TRP A 105 5.49 8.80 -1.85
C TRP A 105 5.71 10.29 -2.10
N ARG A 106 6.98 10.68 -2.27
CA ARG A 106 7.36 12.05 -2.61
C ARG A 106 6.86 12.45 -4.00
N TYR A 107 6.90 11.51 -4.94
CA TYR A 107 6.51 11.70 -6.33
C TYR A 107 5.36 10.75 -6.71
N PRO A 108 4.09 11.17 -6.51
CA PRO A 108 2.94 10.33 -6.81
C PRO A 108 2.82 9.99 -8.31
N GLU A 109 3.46 10.75 -9.20
CA GLU A 109 3.47 10.46 -10.65
C GLU A 109 4.17 9.14 -11.00
N ALA A 110 4.95 8.56 -10.07
CA ALA A 110 5.44 7.18 -10.20
C ALA A 110 4.29 6.18 -10.38
N LEU A 111 3.12 6.43 -9.75
CA LEU A 111 1.94 5.59 -9.96
C LEU A 111 1.43 5.70 -11.40
N ASP A 112 1.40 6.90 -11.98
CA ASP A 112 0.97 7.09 -13.37
C ASP A 112 1.91 6.37 -14.33
N MET A 113 3.23 6.49 -14.13
CA MET A 113 4.22 5.76 -14.94
C MET A 113 4.08 4.24 -14.79
N LEU A 114 3.81 3.75 -13.58
CA LEU A 114 3.53 2.34 -13.33
C LEU A 114 2.29 1.86 -14.09
N LEU A 115 1.19 2.62 -14.04
CA LEU A 115 -0.06 2.27 -14.70
C LEU A 115 0.11 2.21 -16.23
N LEU A 116 0.92 3.10 -16.82
CA LEU A 116 1.31 3.00 -18.23
C LEU A 116 2.14 1.73 -18.55
N GLY A 117 2.90 1.24 -17.56
CA GLY A 117 3.66 -0.01 -17.59
C GLY A 117 2.82 -1.29 -17.55
N LEU A 118 1.62 -1.23 -16.96
CA LEU A 118 0.74 -2.36 -16.72
C LEU A 118 -0.11 -2.70 -17.96
N ARG A 119 0.54 -3.29 -18.96
CA ARG A 119 -0.05 -3.46 -20.30
C ARG A 119 0.17 -4.84 -20.92
N ILE A 120 0.66 -5.80 -20.15
CA ILE A 120 0.86 -7.19 -20.61
C ILE A 120 -0.03 -8.16 -19.83
N GLY A 121 -0.33 -9.30 -20.45
CA GLY A 121 -1.26 -10.28 -19.89
C GLY A 121 -2.73 -9.94 -20.15
N LYS A 122 -3.63 -10.76 -19.60
CA LYS A 122 -5.09 -10.62 -19.83
C LYS A 122 -5.78 -9.69 -18.86
N ASN A 123 -5.25 -9.57 -17.64
CA ASN A 123 -5.88 -8.84 -16.55
C ASN A 123 -4.81 -8.22 -15.64
N PRO A 124 -4.10 -7.17 -16.10
CA PRO A 124 -3.07 -6.53 -15.32
C PRO A 124 -3.68 -5.87 -14.08
N ARG A 125 -3.05 -6.07 -12.91
CA ARG A 125 -3.60 -5.61 -11.61
C ARG A 125 -2.55 -4.95 -10.73
N VAL A 126 -3.03 -4.06 -9.86
CA VAL A 126 -2.20 -3.41 -8.83
C VAL A 126 -2.81 -3.65 -7.46
N ALA A 127 -1.99 -4.13 -6.52
CA ALA A 127 -2.33 -4.08 -5.10
C ALA A 127 -1.61 -2.91 -4.44
N ILE A 128 -2.37 -2.04 -3.79
CA ILE A 128 -1.85 -0.85 -3.13
C ILE A 128 -2.10 -1.02 -1.64
N ALA A 129 -1.07 -0.89 -0.81
CA ALA A 129 -1.16 -0.77 0.64
C ALA A 129 -0.79 0.65 1.04
N THR A 130 -1.57 1.26 1.93
CA THR A 130 -1.15 2.53 2.54
C THR A 130 -1.89 2.79 3.84
N THR A 131 -1.23 3.53 4.73
CA THR A 131 -1.93 4.26 5.80
C THR A 131 -2.54 5.51 5.18
N PRO A 132 -3.83 5.81 5.41
CA PRO A 132 -4.51 6.88 4.69
C PRO A 132 -3.97 8.27 5.05
N ARG A 133 -3.67 9.06 4.01
CA ARG A 133 -3.50 10.52 4.09
C ARG A 133 -4.36 11.14 2.99
N ALA A 134 -4.89 12.35 3.21
CA ALA A 134 -5.73 13.04 2.23
C ALA A 134 -4.93 13.66 1.06
N THR A 135 -4.00 12.89 0.48
CA THR A 135 -3.28 13.31 -0.73
C THR A 135 -4.18 13.22 -1.95
N LYS A 136 -3.86 13.97 -3.00
CA LYS A 136 -4.62 13.95 -4.26
C LYS A 136 -4.74 12.53 -4.82
N VAL A 137 -3.63 11.78 -4.89
CA VAL A 137 -3.61 10.42 -5.43
C VAL A 137 -4.54 9.46 -4.68
N ILE A 138 -4.62 9.56 -3.35
CA ILE A 138 -5.53 8.72 -2.56
C ILE A 138 -6.99 9.12 -2.80
N ARG A 139 -7.30 10.42 -2.85
CA ARG A 139 -8.65 10.89 -3.18
C ARG A 139 -9.09 10.46 -4.59
N ASP A 140 -8.21 10.54 -5.57
CA ASP A 140 -8.49 10.14 -6.96
C ASP A 140 -8.72 8.62 -7.08
N LEU A 141 -8.02 7.81 -6.26
CA LEU A 141 -8.28 6.36 -6.15
C LEU A 141 -9.62 6.06 -5.46
N LEU A 142 -9.94 6.78 -4.38
CA LEU A 142 -11.19 6.61 -3.64
C LEU A 142 -12.42 7.03 -4.46
N ALA A 143 -12.32 8.08 -5.28
CA ALA A 143 -13.40 8.50 -6.18
C ALA A 143 -13.76 7.43 -7.25
N ARG A 144 -12.89 6.43 -7.43
CA ARG A 144 -13.06 5.30 -8.34
C ARG A 144 -13.44 4.00 -7.63
N GLU A 145 -13.67 4.05 -6.32
CA GLU A 145 -14.12 2.90 -5.54
C GLU A 145 -15.41 2.30 -6.10
N GLY A 146 -15.46 0.97 -6.20
CA GLY A 146 -16.61 0.23 -6.73
C GLY A 146 -16.70 0.20 -8.27
N LYS A 147 -15.79 0.88 -8.96
CA LYS A 147 -15.63 0.80 -10.42
C LYS A 147 -14.44 -0.10 -10.75
N ASP A 148 -13.29 0.51 -10.98
CA ASP A 148 -12.02 -0.16 -11.27
C ASP A 148 -11.10 -0.24 -10.04
N VAL A 149 -11.49 0.36 -8.91
CA VAL A 149 -10.78 0.26 -7.63
C VAL A 149 -11.66 -0.47 -6.61
N VAL A 150 -11.15 -1.59 -6.08
CA VAL A 150 -11.72 -2.22 -4.89
C VAL A 150 -10.96 -1.70 -3.67
N VAL A 151 -11.67 -1.17 -2.67
CA VAL A 151 -11.07 -0.64 -1.44
C VAL A 151 -11.43 -1.56 -0.28
N THR A 152 -10.41 -1.98 0.46
CA THR A 152 -10.55 -2.68 1.73
C THR A 152 -10.05 -1.75 2.82
N ARG A 153 -10.84 -1.60 3.89
CA ARG A 153 -10.50 -0.78 5.05
C ARG A 153 -10.26 -1.68 6.25
N GLY A 154 -9.44 -1.21 7.20
CA GLY A 154 -9.16 -1.98 8.42
C GLY A 154 -8.47 -1.16 9.51
N SER A 155 -8.78 -1.49 10.75
CA SER A 155 -8.18 -0.90 11.94
C SER A 155 -7.08 -1.78 12.51
N THR A 156 -6.09 -1.19 13.19
CA THR A 156 -5.06 -1.94 13.93
C THR A 156 -5.66 -3.00 14.87
N LEU A 157 -6.84 -2.73 15.43
CA LEU A 157 -7.52 -3.60 16.39
C LEU A 157 -7.94 -4.94 15.77
N GLU A 158 -8.28 -4.96 14.49
CA GLU A 158 -8.66 -6.20 13.79
C GLU A 158 -7.51 -7.20 13.66
N ASN A 159 -6.27 -6.75 13.84
CA ASN A 159 -5.08 -7.60 13.83
C ASN A 159 -4.45 -7.74 15.23
N SER A 160 -5.18 -7.43 16.32
CA SER A 160 -4.63 -7.41 17.68
C SER A 160 -4.02 -8.73 18.13
N GLU A 161 -4.55 -9.86 17.65
CA GLU A 161 -4.05 -11.20 17.98
C GLU A 161 -2.61 -11.44 17.47
N ASN A 162 -2.20 -10.73 16.42
CA ASN A 162 -0.85 -10.81 15.86
C ASN A 162 0.07 -9.67 16.35
N LEU A 163 -0.42 -8.81 17.24
CA LEU A 163 0.33 -7.69 17.80
C LEU A 163 0.75 -8.01 19.24
N ALA A 164 1.86 -7.43 19.68
CA ALA A 164 2.26 -7.54 21.07
C ALA A 164 1.17 -6.89 21.97
N PRO A 165 0.67 -7.57 23.02
CA PRO A 165 -0.38 -7.01 23.89
C PRO A 165 0.00 -5.64 24.45
N ALA A 166 1.25 -5.47 24.88
CA ALA A 166 1.78 -4.20 25.37
C ALA A 166 1.79 -3.09 24.30
N TYR A 167 1.97 -3.43 23.02
CA TYR A 167 1.89 -2.45 21.94
C TYR A 167 0.47 -1.93 21.80
N VAL A 168 -0.51 -2.84 21.79
CA VAL A 168 -1.94 -2.52 21.67
C VAL A 168 -2.36 -1.63 22.83
N GLU A 169 -2.07 -2.02 24.07
CA GLU A 169 -2.41 -1.24 25.27
C GLU A 169 -1.77 0.16 25.27
N GLN A 170 -0.46 0.25 25.05
CA GLN A 170 0.26 1.51 25.16
C GLN A 170 -0.04 2.48 24.02
N ILE A 171 -0.16 1.99 22.78
CA ILE A 171 -0.38 2.84 21.61
C ILE A 171 -1.83 3.33 21.56
N ILE A 172 -2.80 2.46 21.86
CA ILE A 172 -4.20 2.90 21.94
C ILE A 172 -4.33 3.96 23.02
N GLU A 173 -3.85 3.71 24.24
CA GLU A 173 -4.01 4.66 25.34
C GLU A 173 -3.30 5.98 25.05
N ARG A 174 -2.10 5.95 24.44
CA ARG A 174 -1.34 7.16 24.10
C ARG A 174 -2.04 8.06 23.08
N TYR A 175 -2.73 7.48 22.10
CA TYR A 175 -3.35 8.25 21.01
C TYR A 175 -4.87 8.37 21.16
N LYS A 176 -5.45 7.82 22.23
CA LYS A 176 -6.89 7.84 22.49
C LYS A 176 -7.50 9.23 22.41
N GLY A 177 -8.59 9.37 21.66
CA GLY A 177 -9.29 10.62 21.42
C GLY A 177 -8.55 11.61 20.53
N THR A 178 -7.39 11.24 19.97
CA THR A 178 -6.62 12.12 19.10
C THR A 178 -6.96 11.89 17.63
N ARG A 179 -6.68 12.90 16.81
CA ARG A 179 -6.73 12.77 15.36
C ARG A 179 -5.77 11.69 14.83
N LEU A 180 -4.63 11.50 15.49
CA LEU A 180 -3.66 10.48 15.13
C LEU A 180 -4.21 9.07 15.35
N GLU A 181 -5.02 8.82 16.38
CA GLU A 181 -5.70 7.53 16.54
C GLU A 181 -6.63 7.24 15.37
N ARG A 182 -7.49 8.19 14.98
CA ARG A 182 -8.40 8.02 13.84
C ARG A 182 -7.66 7.64 12.55
N GLN A 183 -6.53 8.28 12.29
CA GLN A 183 -5.75 8.03 11.08
C GLN A 183 -4.84 6.80 11.17
N GLU A 184 -4.00 6.73 12.20
CA GLU A 184 -2.92 5.74 12.31
C GLU A 184 -3.39 4.42 12.94
N ILE A 185 -4.50 4.42 13.70
CA ILE A 185 -5.08 3.21 14.32
C ILE A 185 -6.33 2.77 13.56
N PHE A 186 -7.31 3.65 13.37
CA PHE A 186 -8.57 3.30 12.71
C PHE A 186 -8.50 3.35 11.17
N GLY A 187 -7.44 3.91 10.59
CA GLY A 187 -7.29 3.96 9.13
C GLY A 187 -8.31 4.89 8.47
N GLU A 188 -8.73 5.96 9.14
CA GLU A 188 -9.63 6.95 8.57
C GLU A 188 -8.91 7.93 7.64
N VAL A 189 -9.54 8.25 6.51
CA VAL A 189 -9.10 9.33 5.63
C VAL A 189 -9.70 10.62 6.16
N LEU A 190 -8.86 11.46 6.76
CA LEU A 190 -9.31 12.69 7.38
C LEU A 190 -9.12 13.86 6.41
N GLU A 191 -10.22 14.42 5.91
CA GLU A 191 -10.23 15.49 4.89
C GLU A 191 -9.97 16.89 5.46
N ASP A 192 -10.18 17.07 6.76
CA ASP A 192 -10.06 18.39 7.40
C ASP A 192 -8.59 18.82 7.47
N THR A 193 -8.30 20.08 7.18
CA THR A 193 -6.93 20.60 7.25
C THR A 193 -6.62 21.06 8.68
N PRO A 194 -5.55 20.57 9.34
CA PRO A 194 -5.17 21.03 10.67
C PRO A 194 -4.93 22.55 10.68
N GLY A 195 -5.60 23.28 11.57
CA GLY A 195 -5.51 24.74 11.66
C GLY A 195 -6.40 25.51 10.67
N ALA A 196 -7.30 24.83 9.94
CA ALA A 196 -8.32 25.52 9.17
C ALA A 196 -9.21 26.35 10.11
N LEU A 197 -9.36 27.65 9.79
CA LEU A 197 -10.26 28.55 10.52
C LEU A 197 -11.72 28.03 10.49
N TRP A 198 -12.06 27.28 9.44
CA TRP A 198 -13.36 26.64 9.25
C TRP A 198 -13.16 25.14 9.01
N ASN A 199 -13.79 24.32 9.84
CA ASN A 199 -13.88 22.88 9.62
C ASN A 199 -15.35 22.49 9.34
N ARG A 200 -15.56 21.28 8.81
CA ARG A 200 -16.89 20.82 8.42
C ARG A 200 -17.85 20.77 9.61
N ASP A 201 -17.35 20.44 10.79
CA ASP A 201 -18.15 20.41 12.02
C ASP A 201 -18.70 21.80 12.38
N ILE A 202 -17.89 22.87 12.25
CA ILE A 202 -18.34 24.25 12.48
C ILE A 202 -19.42 24.64 11.46
N VAL A 203 -19.24 24.26 10.19
CA VAL A 203 -20.20 24.57 9.12
C VAL A 203 -21.53 23.87 9.34
N GLU A 204 -21.52 22.57 9.68
CA GLU A 204 -22.77 21.84 9.95
C GLU A 204 -23.46 22.32 11.23
N GLN A 205 -22.71 22.71 12.27
CA GLN A 205 -23.29 23.28 13.50
C GLN A 205 -23.91 24.67 13.31
N THR A 206 -23.43 25.44 12.33
CA THR A 206 -23.89 26.81 12.06
C THR A 206 -24.77 26.91 10.83
N ARG A 207 -25.14 25.77 10.25
CA ARG A 207 -25.99 25.70 9.06
C ARG A 207 -27.40 26.15 9.42
N VAL A 208 -27.82 27.25 8.81
CA VAL A 208 -29.20 27.74 8.91
C VAL A 208 -30.00 27.03 7.81
N GLU A 209 -31.14 26.44 8.16
CA GLU A 209 -32.12 26.01 7.16
C GLU A 209 -32.78 27.27 6.58
N ASP A 210 -32.96 27.31 5.24
CA ASP A 210 -33.43 28.49 4.51
C ASP A 210 -34.69 29.13 5.15
N ALA A 211 -34.75 30.47 5.10
CA ALA A 211 -35.78 31.33 5.68
C ALA A 211 -37.16 31.19 5.02
#